data_AF-A0A377U013-F1
#
_entry.id   AF-A0A377U013-F1
#
_cell.length_a   1.000
_cell.length_b   1.000
_cell.length_c   1.000
_cell.angle_alpha   90.00
_cell.angle_beta   90.00
_cell.angle_gamma   90.00
#
_symmetry.space_group_name_H-M   'P 1'
#
loop_
_entity.id
_entity.type
_entity.pdbx_description
1 polymer ?
#
loop_
_entity_poly.entity_id
_entity_poly.type
_entity_poly.pdbx_seq_one_letter_code
_entity_poly.pdbx_strand_id
1 'polypeptide(L)'
;MLQDVNKGLAAKNPRRCGRIMSWAAKTKDGVTTKGAVKVGKGGDYANLDAVVMDAVNELIDPVYQDDDDLVVVCGRELLSDKYFPLVNKDQENTEKLAADLIISQKRMGGLQAVRAPYFPANALLITRLDNLSIYWQEDTRRRSVIDNPKRDRVENFESVNEAYVVEDYRCAALVENIQMGDFSAPAVPEGEGA
;
A
#
# COMPACT_ATOMS: atom_id res chain seq x y z
N MET A 1 11.54 11.28 5.10
CA MET A 1 11.42 10.27 4.03
C MET A 1 12.39 10.63 2.90
N LEU A 2 13.02 9.65 2.26
CA LEU A 2 14.00 9.83 1.17
C LEU A 2 13.32 9.73 -0.20
N GLN A 3 12.33 10.58 -0.46
CA GLN A 3 11.49 10.49 -1.68
C GLN A 3 12.17 11.07 -2.94
N ASP A 4 13.25 11.84 -2.77
CA ASP A 4 13.92 12.59 -3.84
C ASP A 4 15.26 11.98 -4.28
N VAL A 5 15.54 10.74 -3.84
CA VAL A 5 16.84 10.08 -4.14
C VAL A 5 16.82 9.42 -5.52
N ASN A 6 15.77 8.67 -5.83
CA ASN A 6 15.58 8.02 -7.11
C ASN A 6 14.07 7.76 -7.33
N LYS A 7 13.68 7.48 -8.57
CA LYS A 7 12.31 7.08 -8.89
C LYS A 7 12.05 5.68 -8.31
N GLY A 8 11.29 5.63 -7.20
CA GLY A 8 10.91 4.39 -6.55
C GLY A 8 9.89 3.55 -7.34
N LEU A 9 9.73 2.28 -6.94
CA LEU A 9 8.81 1.31 -7.56
C LEU A 9 7.37 1.84 -7.63
N ALA A 10 6.87 2.40 -6.52
CA ALA A 10 5.54 3.00 -6.43
C ALA A 10 5.35 4.22 -7.35
N ALA A 11 6.43 4.95 -7.70
CA ALA A 11 6.36 6.08 -8.63
C ALA A 11 6.54 5.66 -10.10
N LYS A 12 7.14 4.48 -10.37
CA LYS A 12 7.29 3.92 -11.72
C LYS A 12 6.04 3.23 -12.23
N ASN A 13 5.31 2.52 -11.36
CA ASN A 13 4.07 1.83 -11.72
C ASN A 13 3.03 2.79 -12.37
N PRO A 14 2.80 4.00 -11.81
CA PRO A 14 1.85 4.96 -12.33
C PRO A 14 2.07 5.53 -13.73
N ARG A 15 3.34 5.64 -14.16
CA ARG A 15 3.69 6.38 -15.38
C ARG A 15 3.77 5.51 -16.61
N ARG A 16 3.75 4.18 -16.45
CA ARG A 16 3.98 3.22 -17.54
C ARG A 16 2.83 2.25 -17.77
N CYS A 17 2.04 1.95 -16.74
CA CYS A 17 0.89 1.07 -16.90
C CYS A 17 -0.35 1.77 -16.37
N GLY A 18 -1.38 1.90 -17.21
CA GLY A 18 -2.70 2.41 -16.80
C GLY A 18 -3.46 1.50 -15.83
N ARG A 19 -2.75 0.63 -15.08
CA ARG A 19 -3.26 -0.34 -14.12
C ARG A 19 -3.22 0.16 -12.67
N ILE A 20 -3.08 1.48 -12.49
CA ILE A 20 -3.38 2.10 -11.19
C ILE A 20 -4.90 2.16 -11.06
N MET A 21 -5.43 1.65 -9.96
CA MET A 21 -6.65 2.21 -9.40
C MET A 21 -6.29 3.33 -8.46
N SER A 22 -6.23 4.55 -9.00
CA SER A 22 -6.87 5.63 -8.26
C SER A 22 -8.36 5.51 -8.59
N TRP A 23 -9.11 4.60 -7.93
CA TRP A 23 -10.56 4.41 -8.16
C TRP A 23 -11.32 5.74 -8.17
N ALA A 24 -10.83 6.71 -7.42
CA ALA A 24 -11.50 7.98 -7.28
C ALA A 24 -10.95 9.08 -8.21
N ALA A 25 -10.13 8.73 -9.21
CA ALA A 25 -9.88 9.55 -10.38
C ALA A 25 -11.11 9.59 -11.29
N LYS A 26 -12.07 10.46 -10.97
CA LYS A 26 -13.14 10.79 -11.92
C LYS A 26 -12.57 11.76 -12.96
N THR A 27 -12.37 11.29 -14.18
CA THR A 27 -12.13 12.19 -15.30
C THR A 27 -13.46 12.77 -15.76
N LYS A 28 -13.70 14.05 -15.43
CA LYS A 28 -14.60 14.92 -16.19
C LYS A 28 -13.73 16.00 -16.84
N ASP A 29 -13.97 16.25 -18.12
CA ASP A 29 -13.39 17.39 -18.86
C ASP A 29 -11.85 17.48 -18.83
N GLY A 30 -11.15 16.33 -18.91
CA GLY A 30 -9.69 16.29 -19.05
C GLY A 30 -8.89 16.59 -17.78
N VAL A 31 -9.54 16.77 -16.63
CA VAL A 31 -8.87 16.93 -15.33
C VAL A 31 -9.09 15.68 -14.48
N THR A 32 -8.00 15.01 -14.12
CA THR A 32 -8.03 13.82 -13.27
C THR A 32 -7.90 14.25 -11.82
N THR A 33 -9.02 14.39 -11.11
CA THR A 33 -9.00 14.65 -9.66
C THR A 33 -8.77 13.33 -8.92
N LYS A 34 -7.63 13.16 -8.25
CA LYS A 34 -7.40 12.01 -7.35
C LYS A 34 -8.41 12.05 -6.20
N GLY A 35 -9.58 11.44 -6.34
CA GLY A 35 -10.46 11.24 -5.21
C GLY A 35 -9.88 10.20 -4.24
N ALA A 36 -10.55 10.01 -3.11
CA ALA A 36 -10.16 9.05 -2.09
C ALA A 36 -10.96 7.75 -2.20
N VAL A 37 -10.33 6.62 -1.90
CA VAL A 37 -11.01 5.33 -1.71
C VAL A 37 -11.53 5.29 -0.28
N LYS A 38 -12.85 5.41 -0.11
CA LYS A 38 -13.48 5.45 1.22
C LYS A 38 -13.77 4.05 1.71
N VAL A 39 -13.14 3.68 2.82
CA VAL A 39 -13.29 2.35 3.43
C VAL A 39 -13.94 2.48 4.80
N GLY A 40 -15.06 1.81 4.99
CA GLY A 40 -15.82 1.78 6.22
C GLY A 40 -17.31 2.02 6.00
N LYS A 41 -18.06 2.23 7.08
CA LYS A 41 -19.52 2.34 7.03
C LYS A 41 -19.94 3.52 6.14
N GLY A 42 -20.78 3.29 5.14
CA GLY A 42 -21.20 4.32 4.18
C GLY A 42 -20.13 4.78 3.18
N GLY A 43 -18.96 4.11 3.15
CA GLY A 43 -17.91 4.32 2.14
C GLY A 43 -18.13 3.53 0.85
N ASP A 44 -17.17 3.60 -0.07
CA ASP A 44 -17.17 2.83 -1.33
C ASP A 44 -17.02 1.33 -1.06
N TYR A 45 -16.26 0.98 -0.02
CA TYR A 45 -16.07 -0.40 0.44
C TYR A 45 -16.33 -0.52 1.94
N ALA A 46 -16.89 -1.67 2.35
CA ALA A 46 -17.17 -1.92 3.77
C ALA A 46 -15.91 -2.17 4.61
N ASN A 47 -14.88 -2.80 4.03
CA ASN A 47 -13.63 -3.14 4.70
C ASN A 47 -12.46 -3.20 3.69
N LEU A 48 -11.24 -3.31 4.21
CA LEU A 48 -10.03 -3.35 3.38
C LEU A 48 -9.90 -4.63 2.57
N ASP A 49 -10.51 -5.73 3.03
CA ASP A 49 -10.49 -7.01 2.34
C ASP A 49 -11.26 -6.94 1.01
N ALA A 50 -12.38 -6.23 0.99
CA ALA A 50 -13.17 -5.98 -0.21
C ALA A 50 -12.38 -5.16 -1.24
N VAL A 51 -11.61 -4.16 -0.79
CA VAL A 51 -10.73 -3.37 -1.67
C VAL A 51 -9.70 -4.26 -2.35
N VAL A 52 -9.07 -5.17 -1.59
CA VAL A 52 -8.04 -6.06 -2.13
C VAL A 52 -8.64 -7.06 -3.11
N MET A 53 -9.76 -7.70 -2.77
CA MET A 53 -10.41 -8.68 -3.66
C MET A 53 -10.84 -8.04 -4.98
N ASP A 54 -11.44 -6.85 -4.92
CA ASP A 54 -11.86 -6.12 -6.11
C ASP A 54 -10.66 -5.67 -6.95
N ALA A 55 -9.60 -5.17 -6.32
CA ALA A 55 -8.37 -4.78 -7.00
C ALA A 55 -7.67 -5.97 -7.70
N VAL A 56 -7.73 -7.19 -7.12
CA VAL A 56 -7.22 -8.39 -7.78
C VAL A 56 -8.05 -8.72 -9.02
N ASN A 57 -9.38 -8.74 -8.89
CA ASN A 57 -10.27 -9.15 -9.98
C ASN A 57 -10.26 -8.19 -11.17
N GLU A 58 -10.11 -6.88 -10.92
CA GLU A 58 -10.24 -5.87 -11.98
C GLU A 58 -8.89 -5.42 -12.57
N LEU A 59 -7.78 -5.48 -11.83
CA LEU A 59 -6.51 -4.85 -12.23
C LEU A 59 -5.39 -5.81 -12.55
N ILE A 60 -5.34 -6.90 -11.81
CA ILE A 60 -4.38 -7.96 -12.06
C ILE A 60 -4.88 -8.72 -13.28
N ASP A 61 -3.96 -9.02 -14.20
CA ASP A 61 -4.29 -9.80 -15.39
C ASP A 61 -4.85 -11.18 -14.99
N PRO A 62 -5.86 -11.73 -15.69
CA PRO A 62 -6.40 -13.05 -15.37
C PRO A 62 -5.36 -14.16 -15.26
N VAL A 63 -4.23 -14.04 -15.98
CA VAL A 63 -3.11 -14.99 -15.90
C VAL A 63 -2.46 -15.04 -14.51
N TYR A 64 -2.51 -13.94 -13.75
CA TYR A 64 -1.90 -13.80 -12.43
C TYR A 64 -2.92 -13.83 -11.28
N GLN A 65 -4.23 -13.77 -11.56
CA GLN A 65 -5.26 -13.66 -10.51
C GLN A 65 -5.29 -14.85 -9.55
N ASP A 66 -5.09 -16.06 -10.09
CA ASP A 66 -5.08 -17.32 -9.33
C ASP A 66 -3.68 -17.74 -8.84
N ASP A 67 -2.70 -16.84 -8.93
CA ASP A 67 -1.31 -17.10 -8.53
C ASP A 67 -1.16 -17.10 -7.00
N ASP A 68 -0.52 -18.14 -6.45
CA ASP A 68 -0.35 -18.33 -5.01
C ASP A 68 0.73 -17.44 -4.38
N ASP A 69 1.62 -16.90 -5.21
CA ASP A 69 2.69 -15.99 -4.78
C ASP A 69 2.24 -14.52 -4.66
N LEU A 70 0.97 -14.21 -4.95
CA LEU A 70 0.44 -12.86 -4.78
C LEU A 70 0.40 -12.43 -3.31
N VAL A 71 0.97 -11.26 -3.04
CA VAL A 71 0.98 -10.66 -1.71
C VAL A 71 0.47 -9.21 -1.72
N VAL A 72 0.01 -8.74 -0.57
CA VAL A 72 -0.38 -7.35 -0.35
C VAL A 72 0.69 -6.65 0.47
N VAL A 73 1.43 -5.75 -0.16
CA VAL A 73 2.40 -4.89 0.50
C VAL A 73 1.69 -3.63 1.01
N CYS A 74 1.76 -3.37 2.31
CA CYS A 74 1.12 -2.22 2.92
C CYS A 74 1.94 -1.63 4.09
N GLY A 75 1.56 -0.41 4.48
CA GLY A 75 2.10 0.27 5.65
C GLY A 75 1.58 -0.31 6.97
N ARG A 76 2.18 0.12 8.08
CA ARG A 76 1.74 -0.29 9.43
C ARG A 76 0.31 0.17 9.75
N GLU A 77 -0.04 1.37 9.29
CA GLU A 77 -1.26 2.07 9.68
C GLU A 77 -2.51 1.32 9.21
N LEU A 78 -2.60 0.96 7.93
CA LEU A 78 -3.73 0.17 7.40
C LEU A 78 -3.91 -1.18 8.08
N LEU A 79 -2.82 -1.88 8.42
CA LEU A 79 -2.91 -3.12 9.17
C LEU A 79 -3.43 -2.88 10.59
N SER A 80 -2.99 -1.81 11.23
CA SER A 80 -3.47 -1.41 12.55
C SER A 80 -4.96 -1.09 12.50
N ASP A 81 -5.40 -0.29 11.53
CA ASP A 81 -6.81 0.13 11.40
C ASP A 81 -7.74 -1.07 11.18
N LYS A 82 -7.28 -2.08 10.44
CA LYS A 82 -8.02 -3.33 10.24
C LYS A 82 -8.12 -4.15 11.53
N TYR A 83 -7.03 -4.36 12.25
CA TYR A 83 -7.00 -5.28 13.40
C TYR A 83 -7.40 -4.64 14.72
N PHE A 84 -7.28 -3.32 14.86
CA PHE A 84 -7.55 -2.61 16.12
C PHE A 84 -8.98 -2.83 16.63
N PRO A 85 -10.05 -2.78 15.80
CA PRO A 85 -11.40 -3.08 16.26
C PRO A 85 -11.60 -4.52 16.75
N LEU A 86 -10.77 -5.48 16.31
CA LEU A 86 -10.82 -6.88 16.77
C LEU A 86 -10.15 -7.04 18.14
N VAL A 87 -9.06 -6.30 18.38
CA VAL A 87 -8.34 -6.32 19.66
C VAL A 87 -9.07 -5.51 20.74
N ASN A 88 -9.75 -4.44 20.35
CA ASN A 88 -10.41 -3.51 21.29
C ASN A 88 -11.80 -3.97 21.75
N LYS A 89 -12.21 -5.21 21.43
CA LYS A 89 -13.46 -5.80 21.90
C LYS A 89 -13.18 -6.73 23.08
N ASP A 90 -13.93 -6.54 24.16
CA ASP A 90 -14.02 -7.53 25.24
C ASP A 90 -15.00 -8.62 24.80
N GLN A 91 -14.51 -9.85 24.70
CA GLN A 91 -15.20 -10.97 24.06
C GLN A 91 -14.85 -12.28 24.75
N GLU A 92 -15.72 -13.29 24.60
CA GLU A 92 -15.54 -14.58 25.27
C GLU A 92 -14.22 -15.26 24.85
N ASN A 93 -13.67 -16.12 25.73
CA ASN A 93 -12.35 -16.72 25.52
C ASN A 93 -12.20 -17.43 24.16
N THR A 94 -13.25 -18.06 23.66
CA THR A 94 -13.29 -18.72 22.34
C THR A 94 -13.19 -17.73 21.18
N GLU A 95 -13.88 -16.60 21.26
CA GLU A 95 -13.83 -15.55 20.23
C GLU A 95 -12.50 -14.81 20.26
N LYS A 96 -11.93 -14.63 21.46
CA LYS A 96 -10.60 -14.05 21.64
C LYS A 96 -9.51 -14.90 21.00
N LEU A 97 -9.56 -16.22 21.19
CA LEU A 97 -8.63 -17.16 20.53
C LEU A 97 -8.76 -17.09 19.00
N ALA A 98 -9.98 -16.96 18.47
CA ALA A 98 -10.20 -16.80 17.04
C ALA A 98 -9.63 -15.47 16.51
N ALA A 99 -9.82 -14.37 17.25
CA ALA A 99 -9.27 -13.06 16.89
C ALA A 99 -7.73 -13.07 16.89
N ASP A 100 -7.11 -13.67 17.90
CA ASP A 100 -5.65 -13.80 18.00
C ASP A 100 -5.09 -14.62 16.82
N LEU A 101 -5.77 -15.70 16.43
CA LEU A 101 -5.40 -16.50 15.26
C LEU A 101 -5.48 -15.68 13.96
N ILE A 102 -6.57 -14.93 13.74
CA ILE A 102 -6.76 -14.09 12.55
C ILE A 102 -5.65 -13.02 12.46
N ILE A 103 -5.33 -12.37 13.57
CA ILE A 103 -4.28 -11.33 13.64
C ILE A 103 -2.91 -11.94 13.34
N SER A 104 -2.64 -13.15 13.81
CA SER A 104 -1.36 -13.84 13.61
C SER A 104 -1.07 -14.16 12.14
N GLN A 105 -2.11 -14.53 11.38
CA GLN A 105 -1.98 -14.88 9.96
C GLN A 105 -1.72 -13.66 9.07
N LYS A 106 -2.12 -12.46 9.51
CA LYS A 106 -1.94 -11.20 8.77
C LYS A 106 -2.41 -11.30 7.31
N ARG A 107 -3.60 -11.84 7.06
CA ARG A 107 -4.15 -11.95 5.70
C ARG A 107 -5.05 -10.76 5.36
N MET A 108 -5.10 -10.41 4.08
CA MET A 108 -5.94 -9.34 3.56
C MET A 108 -6.50 -9.72 2.19
N GLY A 109 -7.83 -9.72 2.04
CA GLY A 109 -8.50 -10.10 0.80
C GLY A 109 -8.17 -11.51 0.32
N GLY A 110 -7.88 -12.44 1.24
CA GLY A 110 -7.41 -13.80 0.90
C GLY A 110 -5.90 -13.92 0.66
N LEU A 111 -5.18 -12.82 0.49
CA LEU A 111 -3.74 -12.81 0.24
C LEU A 111 -2.92 -12.60 1.53
N GLN A 112 -1.63 -12.94 1.50
CA GLN A 112 -0.73 -12.65 2.61
C GLN A 112 -0.39 -11.17 2.64
N ALA A 113 -0.56 -10.50 3.79
CA ALA A 113 -0.14 -9.12 3.95
C ALA A 113 1.31 -9.04 4.44
N VAL A 114 2.14 -8.31 3.69
CA VAL A 114 3.54 -8.03 3.98
C VAL A 114 3.67 -6.56 4.36
N ARG A 115 4.35 -6.31 5.47
CA ARG A 115 4.59 -4.95 5.96
C ARG A 115 5.94 -4.46 5.48
N ALA A 116 5.94 -3.40 4.67
CA ALA A 116 7.16 -2.69 4.30
C ALA A 116 7.37 -1.46 5.20
N PRO A 117 8.57 -1.26 5.80
CA PRO A 117 8.87 -0.05 6.56
C PRO A 117 8.89 1.17 5.62
N TYR A 118 8.44 2.32 6.13
CA TYR A 118 8.35 3.59 5.38
C TYR A 118 7.44 3.58 4.14
N PHE A 119 6.65 2.52 3.94
CA PHE A 119 5.61 2.49 2.93
C PHE A 119 4.53 3.54 3.22
N PRO A 120 3.94 4.19 2.19
CA PRO A 120 2.88 5.18 2.40
C PRO A 120 1.73 4.62 3.24
N ALA A 121 1.31 5.40 4.24
CA ALA A 121 0.30 4.96 5.20
C ALA A 121 -1.07 4.70 4.58
N ASN A 122 -1.44 5.44 3.54
CA ASN A 122 -2.75 5.42 2.89
C ASN A 122 -2.73 4.70 1.53
N ALA A 123 -1.84 3.72 1.36
CA ALA A 123 -1.74 2.96 0.13
C ALA A 123 -1.48 1.47 0.39
N LEU A 124 -1.81 0.65 -0.60
CA LEU A 124 -1.44 -0.76 -0.68
C LEU A 124 -1.01 -1.12 -2.11
N LEU A 125 -0.09 -2.07 -2.22
CA LEU A 125 0.40 -2.61 -3.49
C LEU A 125 0.18 -4.12 -3.50
N ILE A 126 -0.48 -4.63 -4.54
CA ILE A 126 -0.71 -6.05 -4.78
C ILE A 126 0.22 -6.47 -5.90
N THR A 127 1.11 -7.42 -5.62
CA THR A 127 2.07 -7.98 -6.58
C THR A 127 2.73 -9.22 -5.97
N ARG A 128 3.43 -9.99 -6.80
CA ARG A 128 4.44 -10.95 -6.32
C ARG A 128 5.70 -10.21 -5.87
N LEU A 129 6.44 -10.77 -4.91
CA LEU A 129 7.68 -10.17 -4.39
C LEU A 129 8.85 -10.28 -5.36
N ASP A 130 8.88 -11.33 -6.18
CA ASP A 130 9.89 -11.57 -7.22
C ASP A 130 9.72 -10.65 -8.44
N ASN A 131 8.54 -10.07 -8.63
CA ASN A 131 8.26 -9.06 -9.65
C ASN A 131 8.95 -7.70 -9.37
N LEU A 132 9.45 -7.49 -8.15
CA LEU A 132 10.10 -6.25 -7.72
C LEU A 132 11.61 -6.43 -7.68
N SER A 133 12.31 -5.81 -8.63
CA SER A 133 13.75 -5.97 -8.81
C SER A 133 14.53 -4.69 -8.55
N ILE A 134 15.77 -4.85 -8.10
CA ILE A 134 16.75 -3.77 -8.00
C ILE A 134 17.92 -4.15 -8.90
N TYR A 135 18.17 -3.33 -9.91
CA TYR A 135 19.34 -3.45 -10.77
C TYR A 135 20.39 -2.45 -10.33
N TRP A 136 21.63 -2.89 -10.22
CA TRP A 136 22.79 -2.02 -10.06
C TRP A 136 23.74 -2.24 -11.22
N GLN A 137 24.42 -1.18 -11.63
CA GLN A 137 25.43 -1.28 -12.69
C GLN A 137 26.72 -1.87 -12.09
N GLU A 138 27.24 -2.92 -12.74
CA GLU A 138 28.52 -3.52 -12.38
C GLU A 138 29.66 -2.48 -12.36
N ASP A 139 30.61 -2.65 -11.45
CA ASP A 139 31.79 -1.78 -11.27
C ASP A 139 31.52 -0.28 -11.01
N THR A 140 30.31 0.08 -10.58
CA THR A 140 29.99 1.48 -10.23
C THR A 140 30.12 1.81 -8.75
N ARG A 141 30.32 0.80 -7.89
CA ARG A 141 30.49 1.03 -6.45
C ARG A 141 31.85 1.67 -6.18
N ARG A 142 31.84 2.93 -5.77
CA ARG A 142 33.05 3.70 -5.44
C ARG A 142 32.97 4.20 -4.01
N ARG A 143 34.10 4.17 -3.31
CA ARG A 143 34.23 4.64 -1.93
C ARG A 143 35.44 5.56 -1.80
N SER A 144 35.26 6.69 -1.14
CA SER A 144 36.34 7.63 -0.78
C SER A 144 36.26 7.94 0.71
N VAL A 145 37.36 7.77 1.42
CA VAL A 145 37.49 8.09 2.84
C VAL A 145 38.46 9.24 2.96
N ILE A 146 37.99 10.39 3.45
CA ILE A 146 38.76 11.62 3.55
C ILE A 146 38.83 11.99 5.03
N ASP A 147 40.05 12.14 5.55
CA ASP A 147 40.24 12.81 6.84
C ASP A 147 40.05 14.31 6.65
N ASN A 148 39.09 14.92 7.35
CA ASN A 148 38.76 16.34 7.23
C ASN A 148 39.16 17.11 8.50
N PRO A 149 40.41 17.63 8.57
CA PRO A 149 40.90 18.37 9.73
C PRO A 149 40.09 19.63 10.05
N LYS A 150 39.39 20.22 9.07
CA LYS A 150 38.59 21.45 9.28
C LYS A 150 37.37 21.20 10.16
N ARG A 151 36.90 19.95 10.25
CA ARG A 151 35.69 19.58 10.99
C ARG A 151 35.95 18.48 12.01
N ASP A 152 37.21 18.14 12.25
CA ASP A 152 37.67 17.09 13.16
C ASP A 152 36.88 15.78 13.01
N ARG A 153 36.76 15.30 11.77
CA ARG A 153 36.06 14.04 11.45
C ARG A 153 36.59 13.40 10.18
N VAL A 154 36.44 12.08 10.11
CA VAL A 154 36.62 11.30 8.89
C VAL A 154 35.29 11.24 8.14
N GLU A 155 35.30 11.64 6.88
CA GLU A 155 34.14 11.63 5.98
C GLU A 155 34.25 10.43 5.02
N ASN A 156 33.19 9.61 4.96
CA ASN A 156 33.08 8.48 4.02
C ASN A 156 32.04 8.80 2.95
N PHE A 157 32.46 8.80 1.69
CA PHE A 157 31.60 9.01 0.53
C PHE A 157 31.49 7.70 -0.25
N GLU A 158 30.27 7.21 -0.41
CA GLU A 158 29.97 6.04 -1.22
C GLU A 158 29.00 6.41 -2.33
N SER A 159 29.24 5.91 -3.53
CA SER A 159 28.33 6.04 -4.68
C SER A 159 28.16 4.71 -5.40
N VAL A 160 26.93 4.48 -5.87
CA VAL A 160 26.51 3.32 -6.65
C VAL A 160 25.46 3.81 -7.65
N ASN A 161 25.49 3.27 -8.87
CA ASN A 161 24.40 3.47 -9.83
C ASN A 161 23.40 2.33 -9.67
N GLU A 162 22.19 2.67 -9.20
CA GLU A 162 21.09 1.72 -8.98
C GLU A 162 19.78 2.20 -9.62
N ALA A 163 18.92 1.24 -9.96
CA ALA A 163 17.59 1.48 -10.50
C ALA A 163 16.61 0.41 -10.01
N TYR A 164 15.44 0.87 -9.56
CA TYR A 164 14.33 0.02 -9.13
C TYR A 164 13.44 -0.33 -10.33
N VAL A 165 13.07 -1.59 -10.55
CA VAL A 165 12.27 -2.03 -11.70
C VAL A 165 11.14 -2.94 -11.25
N VAL A 166 9.98 -2.79 -11.91
CA VAL A 166 8.89 -3.75 -11.85
C VAL A 166 8.96 -4.52 -13.16
N GLU A 167 9.09 -5.85 -13.09
CA GLU A 167 9.33 -6.69 -14.26
C GLU A 167 8.09 -6.77 -15.16
N ASP A 168 6.96 -7.17 -14.60
CA ASP A 168 5.67 -7.21 -15.27
C ASP A 168 4.65 -6.33 -14.55
N TYR A 169 4.23 -5.27 -15.24
CA TYR A 169 3.21 -4.35 -14.76
C TYR A 169 1.81 -4.96 -14.72
N ARG A 170 1.57 -6.06 -15.43
CA ARG A 170 0.27 -6.74 -15.47
C ARG A 170 -0.03 -7.51 -14.18
N CYS A 171 1.03 -7.83 -13.43
CA CYS A 171 0.99 -8.50 -12.13
C CYS A 171 1.05 -7.49 -10.95
N ALA A 172 0.88 -6.19 -11.21
CA ALA A 172 1.01 -5.16 -10.17
C ALA A 172 -0.17 -4.20 -10.14
N ALA A 173 -0.82 -4.10 -8.99
CA ALA A 173 -1.92 -3.16 -8.74
C ALA A 173 -1.60 -2.27 -7.53
N LEU A 174 -1.59 -0.96 -7.72
CA LEU A 174 -1.38 0.03 -6.65
C LEU A 174 -2.70 0.75 -6.37
N VAL A 175 -3.13 0.73 -5.12
CA VAL A 175 -4.27 1.51 -4.62
C VAL A 175 -3.74 2.59 -3.70
N GLU A 176 -3.96 3.85 -4.08
CA GLU A 176 -3.53 5.02 -3.32
C GLU A 176 -4.73 5.78 -2.71
N ASN A 177 -4.46 6.61 -1.72
CA ASN A 177 -5.42 7.54 -1.11
C ASN A 177 -6.61 6.82 -0.43
N ILE A 178 -6.30 5.76 0.31
CA ILE A 178 -7.27 5.03 1.13
C ILE A 178 -7.58 5.87 2.38
N GLN A 179 -8.86 6.09 2.63
CA GLN A 179 -9.37 6.79 3.80
C GLN A 179 -10.29 5.87 4.59
N MET A 180 -9.87 5.54 5.81
CA MET A 180 -10.68 4.78 6.76
C MET A 180 -11.62 5.73 7.51
N GLY A 181 -12.91 5.39 7.62
CA GLY A 181 -13.85 6.21 8.38
C GLY A 181 -15.31 5.75 8.31
N ASP A 182 -16.17 6.47 9.02
CA ASP A 182 -17.63 6.43 8.84
C ASP A 182 -18.03 7.58 7.90
N PHE A 183 -18.61 7.22 6.77
CA PHE A 183 -19.05 8.13 5.71
C PHE A 183 -20.57 8.13 5.56
N SER A 184 -21.30 7.55 6.51
CA SER A 184 -22.77 7.61 6.52
C SER A 184 -23.26 9.07 6.60
N ALA A 185 -24.35 9.37 5.89
CA ALA A 185 -24.97 10.69 5.94
C ALA A 185 -25.46 10.98 7.36
N PRO A 186 -25.29 12.20 7.89
CA PRO A 186 -25.83 12.55 9.19
C PRO A 186 -27.34 12.35 9.16
N ALA A 187 -27.86 11.66 10.18
CA ALA A 187 -29.30 11.47 10.34
C ALA A 187 -29.98 12.86 10.35
N VAL A 188 -30.85 13.10 9.37
CA VAL A 188 -31.72 14.27 9.37
C VAL A 188 -32.53 14.19 10.67
N PRO A 189 -32.49 15.19 11.57
CA PRO A 189 -33.36 15.17 12.74
C PRO A 189 -34.79 15.18 12.23
N GLU A 190 -35.52 14.09 12.49
CA GLU A 190 -36.97 14.05 12.29
C GLU A 190 -37.57 15.23 13.04
N GLY A 191 -38.24 16.12 12.31
CA GLY A 191 -38.84 17.31 12.88
C GLY A 191 -39.83 16.91 13.98
N GLU A 192 -39.72 17.60 15.12
CA GLU A 192 -40.81 17.72 16.09
C GLU A 192 -42.04 18.24 15.36
N GLY A 193 -42.93 17.31 15.00
CA GLY A 193 -44.29 17.56 14.59
C GLY A 193 -45.23 17.01 15.64
N ALA A 194 -45.58 17.83 16.63
CA ALA A 194 -46.84 17.83 17.36
C ALA A 194 -46.98 19.13 18.16
#